data_AF-A0A920VJS2-F1
#
_entry.id   AF-A0A920VJS2-F1
#
_cell.length_a   1.000
_cell.length_b   1.000
_cell.length_c   1.000
_cell.angle_alpha   90.00
_cell.angle_beta   90.00
_cell.angle_gamma   90.00
#
_symmetry.space_group_name_H-M   'P 1'
#
loop_
_entity.id
_entity.type
_entity.pdbx_description
1 polymer ?
#
loop_
_entity_poly.entity_id
_entity_poly.type
_entity_poly.pdbx_seq_one_letter_code
_entity_poly.pdbx_strand_id
1 'polypeptide(L)'
;MRHQRFAGSLLIGVSVGLLACGGNAETQAAPEEMQVADLTMDECWLRPETSQEDARARVSPRSVTPVTFENGQGVLCYGAPSARGREVMGELVPFGSAWRVGADEATALHLTGPRFHWRRGS
;
A
#
# COMPACT_ATOMS: atom_id res chain seq x y z
N MET A 1 25.91 -21.25 -68.09
CA MET A 1 26.42 -19.86 -67.95
C MET A 1 25.82 -19.33 -66.66
N ARG A 2 26.50 -19.10 -65.54
CA ARG A 2 27.85 -18.60 -65.30
C ARG A 2 28.27 -19.10 -63.91
N HIS A 3 29.51 -19.54 -63.81
CA HIS A 3 30.15 -20.13 -62.64
C HIS A 3 30.45 -19.11 -61.54
N GLN A 4 30.44 -19.54 -60.28
CA GLN A 4 31.27 -19.03 -59.17
C GLN A 4 31.24 -20.08 -58.07
N ARG A 5 31.99 -21.18 -58.19
CA ARG A 5 33.33 -21.44 -57.60
C ARG A 5 33.39 -21.20 -56.08
N PHE A 6 33.19 -22.30 -55.35
CA PHE A 6 33.65 -22.54 -53.99
C PHE A 6 35.16 -22.34 -53.84
N ALA A 7 35.56 -21.59 -52.82
CA ALA A 7 36.88 -21.55 -52.19
C ALA A 7 36.67 -20.94 -50.79
N GLY A 8 37.12 -21.47 -49.66
CA GLY A 8 37.88 -22.66 -49.35
C GLY A 8 37.95 -22.81 -47.82
N SER A 9 38.37 -24.00 -47.40
CA SER A 9 39.08 -24.27 -46.14
C SER A 9 38.35 -24.11 -44.80
N LEU A 10 37.72 -25.22 -44.40
CA LEU A 10 38.03 -25.98 -43.19
C LEU A 10 38.95 -25.30 -42.17
N LEU A 11 38.39 -24.83 -41.05
CA LEU A 11 38.98 -25.02 -39.73
C LEU A 11 37.88 -25.37 -38.72
N ILE A 12 38.05 -26.56 -38.17
CA ILE A 12 37.28 -27.16 -37.09
C ILE A 12 37.50 -26.32 -35.84
N GLY A 13 36.48 -25.58 -35.43
CA GLY A 13 36.40 -24.95 -34.12
C GLY A 13 35.26 -25.59 -33.34
N VAL A 14 35.50 -26.76 -32.76
CA VAL A 14 34.62 -27.34 -31.73
C VAL A 14 34.81 -26.49 -30.48
N SER A 15 34.06 -25.39 -30.38
CA SER A 15 33.88 -24.69 -29.12
C SER A 15 32.90 -25.48 -28.28
N VAL A 16 33.45 -26.37 -27.45
CA VAL A 16 32.81 -26.94 -26.26
C VAL A 16 32.44 -25.75 -25.35
N GLY A 17 31.25 -25.21 -25.54
CA GLY A 17 30.63 -24.30 -24.59
C GLY A 17 30.21 -25.12 -23.38
N LEU A 18 30.92 -24.98 -22.27
CA LEU A 18 30.53 -25.53 -20.98
C LEU A 18 29.07 -25.17 -20.70
N LEU A 19 28.24 -26.21 -20.57
CA LEU A 19 26.91 -26.13 -19.97
C LEU A 19 27.12 -25.88 -18.47
N ALA A 20 27.35 -24.63 -18.09
CA ALA A 20 27.21 -24.22 -16.72
C ALA A 20 25.70 -24.15 -16.43
N CYS A 21 25.21 -25.06 -15.60
CA CYS A 21 24.03 -24.77 -14.77
C CYS A 21 24.40 -23.63 -13.82
N GLY A 22 24.47 -22.41 -14.36
CA GLY A 22 24.37 -21.18 -13.60
C GLY A 22 22.90 -21.01 -13.21
N GLY A 23 22.44 -21.87 -12.31
CA GLY A 23 21.20 -21.63 -11.58
C GLY A 23 21.42 -20.33 -10.83
N ASN A 24 20.83 -19.26 -11.35
CA ASN A 24 20.59 -18.05 -10.59
C ASN A 24 19.59 -18.45 -9.50
N ALA A 25 20.07 -19.06 -8.43
CA ALA A 25 19.41 -18.95 -7.15
C ALA A 25 19.58 -17.48 -6.75
N GLU A 26 18.69 -16.64 -7.27
CA GLU A 26 18.34 -15.39 -6.62
C GLU A 26 17.99 -15.77 -5.19
N THR A 27 18.99 -15.63 -4.33
CA THR A 27 18.81 -15.63 -2.90
C THR A 27 17.82 -14.50 -2.68
N GLN A 28 16.56 -14.87 -2.51
CA GLN A 28 15.57 -13.98 -1.94
C GLN A 28 16.16 -13.59 -0.60
N ALA A 29 16.69 -12.37 -0.56
CA ALA A 29 16.94 -11.70 0.69
C ALA A 29 15.67 -11.93 1.52
N ALA A 30 15.86 -12.48 2.72
CA ALA A 30 14.81 -12.53 3.72
C ALA A 30 14.12 -11.16 3.70
N PRO A 31 12.78 -11.10 3.69
CA PRO A 31 12.09 -9.83 3.62
C PRO A 31 12.68 -8.93 4.70
N GLU A 32 13.24 -7.79 4.26
CA GLU A 32 13.67 -6.74 5.16
C GLU A 32 12.57 -6.52 6.19
N GLU A 33 12.98 -6.21 7.42
CA GLU A 33 12.10 -5.86 8.53
C GLU A 33 10.80 -5.24 8.04
N MET A 34 9.68 -5.83 8.44
CA MET A 34 8.33 -5.51 7.99
C MET A 34 8.06 -4.00 8.20
N GLN A 35 8.33 -3.21 7.17
CA GLN A 35 8.30 -1.75 7.25
C GLN A 35 6.85 -1.29 7.26
N VAL A 36 6.52 -0.54 8.31
CA VAL A 36 5.25 0.19 8.49
C VAL A 36 4.96 1.19 7.36
N ALA A 37 5.95 1.45 6.50
CA ALA A 37 5.94 2.46 5.44
C ALA A 37 4.94 2.21 4.30
N ASP A 38 4.48 0.98 4.06
CA ASP A 38 3.56 0.68 2.95
C ASP A 38 2.08 0.81 3.32
N LEU A 39 1.78 1.11 4.59
CA LEU A 39 0.43 1.30 5.06
C LEU A 39 -0.04 2.72 4.78
N THR A 40 -0.72 2.90 3.64
CA THR A 40 -1.11 4.22 3.12
C THR A 40 -2.62 4.44 3.10
N MET A 41 -3.05 5.63 2.65
CA MET A 41 -4.46 6.01 2.52
C MET A 41 -5.27 5.07 1.62
N ASP A 42 -4.61 4.32 0.75
CA ASP A 42 -5.25 3.46 -0.24
C ASP A 42 -5.89 2.22 0.41
N GLU A 43 -5.43 1.86 1.62
CA GLU A 43 -6.04 0.82 2.47
C GLU A 43 -7.33 1.29 3.15
N CYS A 44 -7.55 2.60 3.24
CA CYS A 44 -8.72 3.14 3.88
C CYS A 44 -9.95 2.96 3.00
N TRP A 45 -10.99 2.36 3.56
CA TRP A 45 -12.28 2.27 2.88
C TRP A 45 -12.84 3.67 2.57
N LEU A 46 -13.19 3.89 1.31
CA LEU A 46 -13.89 5.07 0.80
C LEU A 46 -15.28 4.68 0.29
N ARG A 47 -16.22 5.63 0.33
CA ARG A 47 -17.55 5.41 -0.26
C ARG A 47 -17.41 5.26 -1.79
N PRO A 48 -18.19 4.39 -2.47
CA PRO A 48 -17.97 4.07 -3.89
C PRO A 48 -17.94 5.27 -4.85
N GLU A 49 -18.66 6.33 -4.53
CA GLU A 49 -18.73 7.58 -5.29
C GLU A 49 -17.60 8.58 -4.99
N THR A 50 -16.69 8.26 -4.07
CA THR A 50 -15.58 9.14 -3.68
C THR A 50 -14.26 8.62 -4.24
N SER A 51 -13.58 9.43 -5.05
CA SER A 51 -12.21 9.14 -5.47
C SER A 51 -11.18 9.46 -4.39
N GLN A 52 -9.99 8.87 -4.47
CA GLN A 52 -8.91 9.21 -3.53
C GLN A 52 -8.50 10.69 -3.61
N GLU A 53 -8.54 11.28 -4.80
CA GLU A 53 -8.22 12.69 -5.00
C GLU A 53 -9.27 13.57 -4.30
N ASP A 54 -10.55 13.29 -4.49
CA ASP A 54 -11.64 14.00 -3.82
C ASP A 54 -11.54 13.87 -2.29
N ALA A 55 -11.19 12.68 -1.80
CA ALA A 55 -11.00 12.43 -0.37
C ALA A 55 -9.85 13.25 0.22
N ARG A 56 -8.73 13.37 -0.50
CA ARG A 56 -7.55 14.17 -0.10
C ARG A 56 -7.83 15.68 -0.20
N ALA A 57 -8.67 16.10 -1.14
CA ALA A 57 -9.05 17.50 -1.33
C ALA A 57 -10.03 18.04 -0.27
N ARG A 58 -10.61 17.18 0.58
CA ARG A 58 -11.58 17.61 1.60
C ARG A 58 -11.01 18.66 2.55
N VAL A 59 -11.91 19.55 3.01
CA VAL A 59 -11.61 20.51 4.08
C VAL A 59 -11.32 19.79 5.42
N SER A 60 -11.85 18.58 5.59
CA SER A 60 -11.52 17.68 6.69
C SER A 60 -10.96 16.39 6.09
N PRO A 61 -9.69 16.36 5.68
CA PRO A 61 -9.13 15.20 5.02
C PRO A 61 -9.09 14.03 5.98
N ARG A 62 -9.09 12.83 5.40
CA ARG A 62 -8.83 11.61 6.13
C ARG A 62 -7.36 11.60 6.57
N SER A 63 -7.12 11.04 7.74
CA SER A 63 -5.79 10.78 8.28
C SER A 63 -5.57 9.28 8.41
N VAL A 64 -4.32 8.88 8.21
CA VAL A 64 -3.85 7.49 8.25
C VAL A 64 -2.81 7.44 9.34
N THR A 65 -2.99 6.53 10.28
CA THR A 65 -2.00 6.27 11.31
C THR A 65 -1.69 4.80 11.32
N PRO A 66 -0.46 4.40 10.97
CA PRO A 66 -0.06 3.03 11.12
C PRO A 66 -0.04 2.65 12.60
N VAL A 67 -0.40 1.41 12.89
CA VAL A 67 -0.38 0.82 14.22
C VAL A 67 0.41 -0.47 14.19
N THR A 68 1.25 -0.67 15.19
CA THR A 68 2.02 -1.91 15.40
C THR A 68 1.68 -2.46 16.77
N PHE A 69 1.55 -3.78 16.88
CA PHE A 69 1.28 -4.49 18.11
C PHE A 69 2.09 -5.80 18.14
N GLU A 70 2.15 -6.46 19.30
CA GLU A 70 3.01 -7.65 19.53
C GLU A 70 2.90 -8.72 18.43
N ASN A 71 1.71 -8.90 17.87
CA ASN A 71 1.40 -9.97 16.91
C ASN A 71 0.97 -9.45 15.53
N GLY A 72 1.34 -8.23 15.14
CA GLY A 72 1.05 -7.73 13.80
C GLY A 72 1.06 -6.20 13.64
N GLN A 73 0.55 -5.78 12.51
CA GLN A 73 0.44 -4.36 12.14
C GLN A 73 -0.94 -4.04 11.57
N GLY A 74 -1.20 -2.76 11.39
CA GLY A 74 -2.46 -2.28 10.88
C GLY A 74 -2.49 -0.80 10.60
N VAL A 75 -3.65 -0.33 10.18
CA VAL A 75 -3.90 1.05 9.78
C VAL A 75 -5.16 1.56 10.46
N LEU A 76 -5.03 2.69 11.14
CA LEU A 76 -6.15 3.46 11.62
C LEU A 76 -6.47 4.58 10.61
N CYS A 77 -7.67 4.52 10.06
CA CYS A 77 -8.22 5.49 9.14
C CYS A 77 -9.30 6.31 9.83
N TYR A 78 -9.13 7.62 9.96
CA TYR A 78 -10.07 8.49 10.68
C TYR A 78 -10.17 9.88 10.05
N GLY A 79 -11.31 10.56 10.24
CA GLY A 79 -11.44 11.96 9.84
C GLY A 79 -10.64 12.87 10.76
N ALA A 80 -9.86 13.80 10.21
CA ALA A 80 -9.10 14.79 10.97
C ALA A 80 -9.63 16.21 10.71
N PRO A 81 -10.85 16.54 11.20
CA PRO A 81 -11.42 17.86 10.99
C PRO A 81 -10.61 18.94 11.72
N SER A 82 -10.49 20.10 11.08
CA SER A 82 -9.92 21.30 11.69
C SER A 82 -10.83 22.49 11.40
N ALA A 83 -10.82 23.49 12.29
CA ALA A 83 -11.64 24.68 12.12
C ALA A 83 -11.34 25.37 10.77
N ARG A 84 -10.07 25.42 10.36
CA ARG A 84 -9.60 26.06 9.10
C ARG A 84 -10.18 27.46 8.90
N GLY A 85 -10.21 28.25 9.98
CA GLY A 85 -10.75 29.61 9.97
C GLY A 85 -12.28 29.73 9.97
N ARG A 86 -13.01 28.61 10.06
CA ARG A 86 -14.48 28.60 10.18
C ARG A 86 -14.93 28.79 11.62
N GLU A 87 -16.10 29.39 11.81
CA GLU A 87 -16.71 29.50 13.13
C GLU A 87 -17.31 28.15 13.53
N VAL A 88 -16.85 27.58 14.64
CA VAL A 88 -17.25 26.21 15.00
C VAL A 88 -18.65 26.17 15.58
N MET A 89 -19.02 27.14 16.41
CA MET A 89 -20.33 27.21 17.05
C MET A 89 -21.18 28.26 16.32
N GLY A 90 -22.42 27.94 16.00
CA GLY A 90 -23.34 28.85 15.29
C GLY A 90 -23.24 28.80 13.77
N GLU A 91 -22.07 28.47 13.19
CA GLU A 91 -21.92 28.23 11.75
C GLU A 91 -21.75 26.74 11.43
N LEU A 92 -20.62 26.13 11.84
CA LEU A 92 -20.45 24.69 11.67
C LEU A 92 -21.50 24.01 12.54
N VAL A 93 -21.40 23.99 13.87
CA VAL A 93 -22.40 23.38 14.76
C VAL A 93 -23.55 24.37 15.04
N PRO A 94 -24.76 24.19 14.47
CA PRO A 94 -25.87 25.10 14.63
C PRO A 94 -26.52 24.95 15.99
N PHE A 95 -27.00 26.05 16.55
CA PHE A 95 -27.73 26.05 17.81
C PHE A 95 -29.19 25.63 17.62
N GLY A 96 -29.74 24.92 18.60
CA GLY A 96 -31.17 24.58 18.64
C GLY A 96 -31.66 23.63 17.54
N SER A 97 -30.75 23.06 16.74
CA SER A 97 -31.07 22.15 15.64
C SER A 97 -30.33 20.82 15.81
N ALA A 98 -30.90 19.75 15.27
CA ALA A 98 -30.20 18.47 15.19
C ALA A 98 -28.98 18.62 14.27
N TRP A 99 -27.80 18.32 14.81
CA TRP A 99 -26.55 18.29 14.06
C TRP A 99 -26.35 16.94 13.36
N ARG A 100 -25.71 16.92 12.19
CA ARG A 100 -25.58 15.70 11.35
C ARG A 100 -24.89 14.56 12.11
N VAL A 101 -25.34 13.33 11.85
CA VAL A 101 -24.64 12.09 12.21
C VAL A 101 -23.56 11.78 11.17
N GLY A 102 -22.34 12.29 11.38
CA GLY A 102 -21.16 12.01 10.55
C GLY A 102 -21.16 12.67 9.17
N ALA A 103 -20.08 13.36 8.80
CA ALA A 103 -19.93 14.01 7.49
C ALA A 103 -19.24 13.11 6.44
N ASP A 104 -18.48 12.12 6.90
CA ASP A 104 -17.52 11.33 6.12
C ASP A 104 -17.63 9.82 6.42
N GLU A 105 -16.76 8.99 5.82
CA GLU A 105 -16.67 7.56 6.08
C GLU A 105 -16.34 7.27 7.54
N ALA A 106 -16.87 6.14 8.04
CA ALA A 106 -16.62 5.68 9.39
C ALA A 106 -15.12 5.55 9.69
N THR A 107 -14.74 5.74 10.95
CA THR A 107 -13.39 5.39 11.41
C THR A 107 -13.19 3.89 11.23
N ALA A 108 -12.10 3.49 10.58
CA ALA A 108 -11.81 2.10 10.24
C ALA A 108 -10.44 1.67 10.76
N LEU A 109 -10.36 0.43 11.23
CA LEU A 109 -9.12 -0.21 11.67
C LEU A 109 -8.89 -1.46 10.82
N HIS A 110 -7.80 -1.45 10.07
CA HIS A 110 -7.36 -2.56 9.23
C HIS A 110 -6.20 -3.27 9.94
N LEU A 111 -6.26 -4.59 10.08
CA LEU A 111 -5.23 -5.38 10.79
C LEU A 111 -4.76 -6.51 9.89
N THR A 112 -3.44 -6.74 9.83
CA THR A 112 -2.84 -7.84 9.06
C THR A 112 -2.75 -9.15 9.88
N GLY A 113 -2.72 -9.03 11.21
CA GLY A 113 -2.55 -10.16 12.14
C GLY A 113 -3.86 -10.78 12.66
N PRO A 114 -3.79 -11.97 13.29
CA PRO A 114 -4.94 -12.58 13.94
C PRO A 114 -5.52 -11.65 15.02
N ARG A 115 -6.86 -11.62 15.09
CA ARG A 115 -7.61 -10.80 16.05
C ARG A 115 -7.14 -11.16 17.47
N PHE A 116 -6.82 -10.12 18.26
CA PHE A 116 -6.33 -10.17 19.64
C PHE A 116 -6.67 -11.47 20.37
N HIS A 117 -5.65 -12.25 20.73
CA HIS A 117 -5.85 -13.35 21.66
C HIS A 117 -5.97 -12.74 23.06
N TRP A 118 -7.17 -12.76 23.65
CA TRP A 118 -7.34 -12.34 25.04
C TRP A 118 -6.69 -13.39 25.95
N ARG A 119 -5.48 -13.11 26.45
CA ARG A 119 -4.86 -13.95 27.47
C ARG A 119 -5.59 -13.67 28.78
N ARG A 120 -6.54 -14.54 29.14
CA ARG A 120 -7.22 -14.47 30.45
C ARG A 120 -6.13 -14.58 31.52
N GLY A 121 -5.94 -13.51 32.29
CA GLY A 121 -4.98 -13.49 33.40
C GLY A 121 -5.26 -14.65 34.36
N SER A 122 -4.18 -15.31 34.77
CA SER A 122 -4.15 -16.36 35.80
C SER A 122 -4.56 -15.81 37.16
#